data_AF-B8IA46-F1
#
_entry.id   AF-B8IA46-F1
#
_cell.length_a   1.000
_cell.length_b   1.000
_cell.length_c   1.000
_cell.angle_alpha   90.00
_cell.angle_beta   90.00
_cell.angle_gamma   90.00
#
_symmetry.space_group_name_H-M   'P 1'
#
loop_
_entity.id
_entity.type
_entity.pdbx_description
1 polymer ?
#
loop_
_entity_poly.entity_id
_entity_poly.type
_entity_poly.pdbx_seq_one_letter_code
_entity_poly.pdbx_strand_id
1 'polypeptide(L)' 'MSELERNLENLKGGAEILDTLREEFAQWLEEANEEGQREAYENVLGHVDALVREYATRCRELEAALHAQRG' A
#
# COMPACT_ATOMS: atom_id res chain seq x y z
N MET A 1 8.98 -20.30 -10.64
CA MET A 1 8.14 -19.12 -10.38
C MET A 1 7.71 -18.55 -11.72
N SER A 2 6.41 -18.52 -12.00
CA SER A 2 5.84 -17.89 -13.19
C SER A 2 5.99 -16.37 -13.09
N GLU A 3 5.84 -15.67 -14.22
CA GLU A 3 5.85 -14.21 -14.23
C GLU A 3 4.73 -13.61 -13.37
N LEU A 4 3.53 -14.24 -13.34
CA LEU A 4 2.44 -13.83 -12.47
C LEU A 4 2.77 -14.01 -10.99
N GLU A 5 3.39 -15.13 -10.60
CA GLU A 5 3.83 -15.36 -9.21
C GLU A 5 4.84 -14.30 -8.77
N ARG A 6 5.84 -14.01 -9.61
CA ARG A 6 6.84 -12.97 -9.33
C ARG A 6 6.21 -11.59 -9.21
N ASN A 7 5.28 -11.26 -10.10
CA ASN A 7 4.60 -9.96 -10.06
C ASN A 7 3.71 -9.83 -8.80
N LEU A 8 3.07 -10.92 -8.36
CA LEU A 8 2.30 -10.93 -7.12
C LEU A 8 3.19 -10.75 -5.90
N GLU A 9 4.33 -11.43 -5.84
CA GLU A 9 5.32 -11.25 -4.75
C GLU A 9 5.83 -9.81 -4.70
N ASN A 10 6.16 -9.22 -5.87
CA ASN A 10 6.59 -7.81 -5.94
C ASN A 10 5.51 -6.84 -5.44
N LEU A 11 4.24 -7.08 -5.80
CA LEU A 11 3.13 -6.27 -5.30
C LEU A 11 2.94 -6.42 -3.80
N LYS A 12 3.07 -7.64 -3.25
CA LYS A 12 2.99 -7.88 -1.81
C LYS A 12 4.09 -7.16 -1.05
N GLY A 13 5.34 -7.26 -1.49
CA GLY A 13 6.45 -6.53 -0.89
C GLY A 13 6.27 -5.00 -0.96
N GLY A 14 5.72 -4.49 -2.07
CA GLY A 14 5.38 -3.06 -2.18
C GLY A 14 4.26 -2.64 -1.22
N ALA A 15 3.24 -3.49 -1.02
CA ALA A 15 2.17 -3.23 -0.06
C ALA A 15 2.69 -3.17 1.39
N GLU A 16 3.61 -4.06 1.77
CA GLU A 16 4.25 -4.05 3.10
C GLU A 16 5.01 -2.74 3.38
N ILE A 17 5.71 -2.21 2.37
CA ILE A 17 6.40 -0.91 2.48
C ILE A 17 5.38 0.22 2.64
N LEU A 18 4.28 0.19 1.89
CA LEU A 18 3.23 1.21 2.00
C LEU A 18 2.53 1.17 3.36
N ASP A 19 2.28 -0.01 3.92
CA ASP A 19 1.74 -0.16 5.27
C ASP A 19 2.69 0.40 6.33
N THR A 20 3.99 0.14 6.19
CA THR A 20 5.02 0.72 7.08
C THR A 20 4.98 2.25 7.02
N LEU A 21 4.97 2.83 5.81
CA LEU A 21 4.88 4.29 5.65
C LEU A 21 3.59 4.85 6.25
N ARG A 22 2.47 4.14 6.06
CA ARG A 22 1.17 4.54 6.63
C ARG A 22 1.23 4.64 8.14
N GLU A 23 1.86 3.67 8.81
CA GLU A 23 2.03 3.67 10.26
C GLU A 23 2.94 4.81 10.72
N GLU A 24 4.08 5.03 10.04
CA GLU A 24 5.01 6.12 10.37
C GLU A 24 4.34 7.50 10.23
N PHE A 25 3.64 7.76 9.13
CA PHE A 25 2.94 9.03 8.94
C PHE A 25 1.75 9.22 9.89
N ALA A 26 1.07 8.13 10.27
CA ALA A 26 0.01 8.18 11.28
C ALA A 26 0.58 8.59 12.64
N GLN A 27 1.71 8.01 13.03
CA GLN A 27 2.43 8.41 14.23
C GLN A 27 2.87 9.88 14.17
N TRP A 28 3.44 10.32 13.06
CA TRP A 28 3.85 11.73 12.91
C TRP A 28 2.66 12.70 12.99
N LEU A 29 1.49 12.31 12.48
CA LEU A 29 0.27 13.09 12.59
C LEU A 29 -0.19 13.21 14.05
N GLU A 30 -0.12 12.13 14.83
CA GLU A 30 -0.45 12.13 16.26
C GLU A 30 0.51 13.02 17.07
N GLU A 31 1.79 13.06 16.69
CA GLU A 31 2.84 13.83 17.35
C GLU A 31 2.91 15.31 16.89
N ALA A 32 2.19 15.67 15.83
CA ALA A 32 2.25 17.00 15.24
C ALA A 32 1.63 18.08 16.15
N ASN A 33 2.42 19.10 16.44
CA ASN A 33 2.06 20.22 17.32
C ASN A 33 1.74 21.51 16.56
N GLU A 34 2.03 21.56 15.27
CA GLU A 34 1.75 22.69 14.38
C GLU A 34 0.65 22.32 13.38
N GLU A 35 -0.26 23.25 13.11
CA GLU A 35 -1.41 23.02 12.20
C GLU A 35 -0.96 22.70 10.78
N GLY A 36 0.02 23.44 10.24
CA GLY A 36 0.56 23.17 8.90
C GLY A 36 1.27 21.82 8.80
N GLN A 37 1.86 21.34 9.90
CA GLN A 37 2.50 20.02 9.96
C GLN A 37 1.43 18.91 9.94
N ARG A 38 0.32 19.08 10.68
CA ARG A 38 -0.82 18.16 10.61
C ARG A 38 -1.42 18.09 9.22
N GLU A 39 -1.70 19.23 8.60
CA GLU A 39 -2.27 19.28 7.25
C GLU A 39 -1.36 18.57 6.24
N ALA A 40 -0.04 18.75 6.35
CA ALA A 40 0.91 18.04 5.50
C ALA A 40 0.86 16.52 5.71
N TYR A 41 0.83 16.04 6.96
CA TYR A 41 0.76 14.60 7.24
C TYR A 41 -0.59 13.98 6.87
N GLU A 42 -1.71 14.67 7.08
CA GLU A 42 -3.03 14.23 6.62
C GLU A 42 -3.07 14.05 5.10
N ASN A 43 -2.51 15.01 4.35
CA ASN A 43 -2.42 14.92 2.90
C ASN A 43 -1.58 13.72 2.45
N VAL A 44 -0.40 13.54 3.04
CA VAL A 44 0.48 12.41 2.71
C VAL A 44 -0.18 11.08 3.06
N LEU A 45 -0.81 10.96 4.24
CA LEU A 45 -1.57 9.77 4.62
C LEU A 45 -2.68 9.47 3.63
N GLY A 46 -3.44 10.48 3.18
CA GLY A 46 -4.46 10.30 2.16
C GLY A 46 -3.90 9.72 0.85
N HIS A 47 -2.70 10.15 0.44
CA HIS A 47 -2.03 9.59 -0.73
C HIS A 47 -1.52 8.16 -0.50
N VAL A 48 -0.93 7.87 0.66
CA VAL A 48 -0.47 6.51 1.01
C VAL A 48 -1.66 5.55 1.06
N ASP A 49 -2.77 5.95 1.69
CA ASP A 49 -4.01 5.16 1.74
C ASP A 49 -4.57 4.86 0.34
N ALA A 50 -4.49 5.82 -0.59
CA ALA A 50 -4.91 5.60 -1.97
C ALA A 50 -4.03 4.55 -2.66
N LEU A 51 -2.71 4.60 -2.45
CA LEU A 51 -1.77 3.62 -2.99
C LEU A 51 -1.97 2.22 -2.39
N VAL A 52 -2.20 2.11 -1.08
CA VAL A 52 -2.50 0.84 -0.41
C VAL A 52 -3.74 0.18 -1.04
N ARG A 53 -4.81 0.94 -1.28
CA ARG A 53 -6.04 0.42 -1.92
C ARG A 53 -5.80 -0.04 -3.36
N GLU A 54 -4.99 0.69 -4.11
CA GLU A 54 -4.62 0.32 -5.48
C GLU A 54 -3.80 -0.97 -5.51
N TYR A 55 -2.78 -1.08 -4.65
CA TYR A 55 -1.97 -2.30 -4.51
C TYR A 55 -2.81 -3.51 -4.10
N ALA A 56 -3.71 -3.34 -3.12
CA ALA A 56 -4.63 -4.40 -2.71
C ALA A 56 -5.54 -4.86 -3.86
N THR A 57 -5.98 -3.93 -4.72
CA THR A 57 -6.78 -4.26 -5.91
C THR A 57 -5.97 -5.07 -6.91
N ARG A 58 -4.76 -4.61 -7.25
CA ARG A 58 -3.86 -5.32 -8.18
C ARG A 58 -3.47 -6.70 -7.67
N CYS A 59 -3.23 -6.86 -6.36
CA CYS A 59 -2.97 -8.16 -5.74
C CYS A 59 -4.14 -9.12 -5.95
N ARG A 60 -5.39 -8.69 -5.68
CA ARG A 60 -6.58 -9.52 -5.89
C ARG A 60 -6.76 -9.94 -7.35
N GLU A 61 -6.53 -9.02 -8.28
CA GLU A 61 -6.61 -9.29 -9.72
C GLU A 61 -5.56 -10.32 -10.15
N LEU A 62 -4.32 -10.20 -9.67
CA LEU A 62 -3.26 -11.16 -9.98
C LEU A 62 -3.49 -12.52 -9.33
N GLU A 63 -3.99 -12.56 -8.10
CA GLU A 63 -4.38 -13.80 -7.43
C GLU A 63 -5.49 -14.53 -8.22
N ALA A 64 -6.51 -13.80 -8.66
CA ALA A 64 -7.58 -14.36 -9.51
C ALA A 64 -7.03 -14.91 -10.83
N ALA A 65 -6.13 -14.18 -11.50
CA ALA A 65 -5.48 -14.63 -12.73
C ALA A 65 -4.62 -15.88 -12.52
N LEU A 66 -3.88 -15.96 -11.41
CA LEU A 66 -3.05 -17.11 -11.06
C LEU A 66 -3.90 -18.34 -10.76
N HIS A 67 -5.03 -18.17 -10.06
CA HIS A 67 -5.99 -19.24 -9.84
C HIS A 67 -6.59 -19.76 -11.15
N ALA A 68 -6.95 -18.87 -12.08
CA ALA A 68 -7.48 -19.24 -13.38
C ALA A 68 -6.48 -19.99 -14.28
N GLN A 69 -5.16 -19.79 -14.11
CA GLN A 69 -4.14 -20.55 -14.83
C GLN A 69 -3.89 -21.96 -14.25
N ARG A 70 -4.26 -22.18 -12.99
CA ARG A 70 -3.99 -23.43 -12.26
C ARG A 70 -5.19 -24.39 -12.23
N GLY A 71 -6.39 -23.90 -12.53
CA GLY A 71 -7.63 -24.69 -12.66
C GLY A 71 -7.88 -25.11 -14.10
#